data_AF-A0A820ASL0-F1
#
_entry.id   AF-A0A820ASL0-F1
#
_cell.length_a   1.000
_cell.length_b   1.000
_cell.length_c   1.000
_cell.angle_alpha   90.00
_cell.angle_beta   90.00
_cell.angle_gamma   90.00
#
_symmetry.space_group_name_H-M   'P 1'
#
loop_
_entity.id
_entity.type
_entity.pdbx_description
1 polymer ?
#
loop_
_entity_poly.entity_id
_entity_poly.type
_entity_poly.pdbx_seq_one_letter_code
_entity_poly.pdbx_strand_id
1 'polypeptide(L)'
;MMEFVFVHRDALIPNIVEKTHQNCPSVKIIALRSAGHKGVSLETAKSYGIEICRIPPYSPHAVAEHAVALLLSLNRNMHHAFFRTKQHNFTLDGLVGVDLFGKTVGIIGTGDIGICAVN
;
A
#
# COMPACT_ATOMS: atom_id res chain seq x y z
N MET A 1 17.38 -17.20 24.54
CA MET A 1 16.72 -15.90 24.31
C MET A 1 16.47 -15.80 22.82
N MET A 2 15.22 -15.66 22.39
CA MET A 2 14.86 -15.67 20.96
C MET A 2 14.86 -14.23 20.47
N GLU A 3 15.79 -13.88 19.59
CA GLU A 3 15.92 -12.51 19.06
C GLU A 3 15.16 -12.36 17.75
N PHE A 4 14.39 -11.28 17.64
CA PHE A 4 13.60 -10.93 16.46
C PHE A 4 13.96 -9.53 15.97
N VAL A 5 13.87 -9.33 14.66
CA VAL A 5 14.06 -8.00 14.03
C VAL A 5 12.73 -7.52 13.49
N PHE A 6 12.36 -6.31 13.89
CA PHE A 6 11.21 -5.61 13.33
C PHE A 6 11.65 -4.72 12.16
N VAL A 7 11.13 -5.00 10.97
CA VAL A 7 11.49 -4.22 9.78
C VAL A 7 10.49 -3.08 9.62
N HIS A 8 10.92 -1.88 10.02
CA HIS A 8 10.09 -0.67 9.96
C HIS A 8 9.99 -0.08 8.54
N ARG A 9 10.83 -0.44 7.57
CA ARG A 9 10.58 -0.04 6.17
C ARG A 9 9.79 -1.14 5.47
N ASP A 10 8.78 -0.76 4.69
CA ASP A 10 8.13 -1.70 3.77
C ASP A 10 9.20 -2.51 3.04
N ALA A 11 8.91 -3.79 2.78
CA ALA A 11 9.78 -4.83 2.22
C ALA A 11 10.41 -4.47 0.85
N LEU A 12 11.19 -3.40 0.80
CA LEU A 12 11.88 -2.82 -0.35
C LEU A 12 13.40 -2.79 -0.10
N ILE A 13 13.88 -3.33 1.02
CA ILE A 13 15.30 -3.48 1.29
C ILE A 13 15.76 -4.74 0.55
N PRO A 14 16.54 -4.63 -0.54
CA PRO A 14 17.06 -5.80 -1.22
C PRO A 14 17.99 -6.55 -0.28
N ASN A 15 17.87 -7.87 -0.32
CA ASN A 15 18.71 -8.81 0.42
C ASN A 15 18.63 -8.60 1.95
N ILE A 16 17.45 -8.26 2.47
CA ILE A 16 17.25 -8.05 3.91
C ILE A 16 17.61 -9.30 4.71
N VAL A 17 17.27 -10.48 4.18
CA VAL A 17 17.52 -11.77 4.84
C VAL A 17 19.02 -12.02 4.99
N GLU A 18 19.78 -11.84 3.91
CA GLU A 18 21.24 -12.00 3.86
C GLU A 18 21.91 -11.02 4.83
N LYS A 19 21.49 -9.74 4.80
CA LYS A 19 22.02 -8.72 5.70
C LYS A 19 21.72 -9.02 7.16
N THR A 20 20.52 -9.51 7.47
CA THR A 20 20.17 -9.92 8.82
C THR A 20 21.00 -11.11 9.26
N HIS A 21 21.17 -12.13 8.42
CA HIS A 21 21.99 -13.29 8.75
C HIS A 21 23.47 -12.91 8.99
N GLN A 22 24.02 -12.01 8.17
CA GLN A 22 25.42 -11.56 8.27
C GLN A 22 25.69 -10.69 9.49
N ASN A 23 24.83 -9.71 9.78
CA ASN A 23 25.07 -8.72 10.84
C ASN A 23 24.46 -9.13 12.19
N CYS A 24 23.46 -10.01 12.17
CA CYS A 24 22.69 -10.42 13.34
C CYS A 24 22.39 -11.94 13.29
N PRO A 25 23.41 -12.82 13.39
CA PRO A 25 23.26 -14.27 13.18
C PRO A 25 22.36 -14.96 14.22
N SER A 26 22.11 -14.31 15.36
CA SER A 26 21.21 -14.75 16.43
C SER A 26 19.73 -14.59 16.08
N VAL A 27 19.39 -13.75 15.09
CA VAL A 27 18.01 -13.47 14.71
C VAL A 27 17.39 -14.66 14.01
N LYS A 28 16.21 -15.07 14.48
CA LYS A 28 15.44 -16.18 13.92
C LYS A 28 14.11 -15.78 13.31
N ILE A 29 13.64 -14.56 13.58
CA ILE A 29 12.38 -14.04 13.04
C ILE A 29 12.58 -12.64 12.46
N ILE A 30 12.04 -12.43 11.27
CA ILE A 30 11.84 -11.12 10.66
C ILE A 30 10.33 -10.83 10.62
N ALA A 31 9.90 -9.80 11.34
CA ALA A 31 8.51 -9.35 11.34
C ALA A 31 8.31 -8.16 10.39
N LEU A 32 7.47 -8.35 9.37
CA LEU A 32 7.06 -7.34 8.40
C LEU A 32 5.80 -6.63 8.90
N ARG A 33 5.85 -5.30 8.96
CA ARG A 33 4.66 -4.47 9.28
C ARG A 33 3.73 -4.22 8.09
N SER A 34 3.90 -4.96 7.00
CA SER A 34 3.18 -4.80 5.74
C SER A 34 2.45 -6.09 5.36
N ALA A 35 1.33 -5.97 4.66
CA ALA A 35 0.63 -7.12 4.08
C ALA A 35 1.42 -7.74 2.91
N GLY A 36 2.13 -6.89 2.14
CA GLY A 36 2.98 -7.29 1.02
C GLY A 36 4.35 -7.79 1.46
N HIS A 37 4.89 -8.77 0.73
CA HIS A 37 6.18 -9.41 1.00
C HIS A 37 7.07 -9.55 -0.25
N LYS A 38 6.77 -8.80 -1.33
CA LYS A 38 7.43 -8.95 -2.65
C LYS A 38 8.95 -8.81 -2.61
N GLY A 39 9.51 -7.99 -1.72
CA GLY A 39 10.97 -7.81 -1.62
C GLY A 39 11.66 -8.72 -0.61
N VAL A 40 10.97 -9.71 -0.04
CA VAL A 40 11.59 -10.72 0.83
C VAL A 40 11.58 -12.08 0.12
N SER A 41 12.78 -12.62 -0.13
CA SER A 41 12.92 -13.99 -0.62
C SER A 41 12.59 -14.99 0.50
N LEU A 42 11.46 -15.66 0.37
CA LEU A 42 11.05 -16.73 1.30
C LEU A 42 11.99 -17.94 1.20
N GLU A 43 12.55 -18.21 0.02
CA GLU A 43 13.52 -19.28 -0.20
C GLU A 43 14.82 -19.02 0.55
N THR A 44 15.35 -17.80 0.44
CA THR A 44 16.55 -17.37 1.17
C THR A 44 16.31 -17.36 2.68
N ALA A 45 15.14 -16.91 3.13
CA ALA A 45 14.78 -16.95 4.54
C ALA A 45 14.80 -18.38 5.08
N LYS A 46 14.23 -19.31 4.31
CA LYS A 46 14.24 -20.74 4.64
C LYS A 46 15.65 -21.32 4.67
N SER A 47 16.53 -20.97 3.72
CA SER A 47 17.91 -21.47 3.71
C SER A 47 18.74 -21.02 4.92
N TYR A 48 18.46 -19.85 5.48
CA TYR A 48 19.13 -19.34 6.68
C TYR A 48 18.41 -19.69 7.98
N GLY A 49 17.30 -20.43 7.93
CA GLY A 49 16.51 -20.77 9.11
C GLY A 49 15.87 -19.56 9.80
N ILE A 50 15.45 -18.57 9.00
CA ILE A 50 14.79 -17.35 9.44
C ILE A 50 13.31 -17.45 9.05
N GLU A 51 12.41 -17.29 10.03
CA GLU A 51 10.97 -17.18 9.79
C GLU A 51 10.58 -15.76 9.41
N ILE A 52 9.64 -15.64 8.46
CA ILE A 52 9.05 -14.37 8.05
C ILE A 52 7.62 -14.30 8.57
N CYS A 53 7.36 -13.35 9.47
CA CYS A 53 6.01 -13.03 9.93
C CYS A 53 5.50 -11.79 9.18
N ARG A 54 4.24 -11.80 8.77
CA ARG A 54 3.58 -10.65 8.15
C ARG A 54 2.25 -10.37 8.82
N ILE A 55 1.81 -9.12 8.75
CA ILE A 55 0.47 -8.76 9.19
C ILE A 55 -0.51 -9.22 8.09
N PRO A 56 -1.57 -9.99 8.42
CA PRO A 56 -2.62 -10.33 7.47
C PRO A 56 -3.29 -9.04 6.94
N PRO A 57 -4.09 -9.11 5.85
CA PRO A 57 -4.75 -7.93 5.29
C PRO A 57 -5.58 -7.22 6.37
N TYR A 58 -5.07 -6.10 6.91
CA TYR A 58 -5.67 -5.44 8.07
C TYR A 58 -6.71 -4.40 7.65
N SER A 59 -6.69 -3.94 6.40
CA SER A 59 -7.68 -2.97 5.90
C SER A 59 -7.76 -2.93 4.36
N PRO A 60 -8.35 -3.96 3.71
CA PRO A 60 -8.64 -3.89 2.28
C PRO A 60 -9.59 -2.73 1.94
N HIS A 61 -10.54 -2.43 2.84
CA HIS A 61 -11.45 -1.29 2.71
C HIS A 61 -10.73 0.06 2.68
N ALA A 62 -9.78 0.34 3.57
CA ALA A 62 -9.10 1.64 3.56
C ALA A 62 -8.35 1.90 2.24
N VAL A 63 -7.76 0.86 1.65
CA VAL A 63 -7.08 0.99 0.35
C VAL A 63 -8.10 1.22 -0.77
N ALA A 64 -9.21 0.49 -0.76
CA ALA A 64 -10.30 0.67 -1.73
C ALA A 64 -10.92 2.08 -1.62
N GLU A 65 -11.26 2.55 -0.42
CA GLU A 65 -11.78 3.88 -0.15
C GLU A 65 -10.81 4.97 -0.63
N HIS A 66 -9.50 4.80 -0.37
CA HIS A 66 -8.50 5.75 -0.83
C HIS A 66 -8.43 5.81 -2.37
N ALA A 67 -8.52 4.67 -3.06
CA ALA A 67 -8.56 4.63 -4.51
C ALA A 67 -9.80 5.34 -5.08
N VAL A 68 -10.98 5.13 -4.48
CA VAL A 68 -12.22 5.82 -4.87
C VAL A 68 -12.14 7.33 -4.58
N ALA A 69 -11.56 7.72 -3.44
CA ALA A 69 -11.33 9.13 -3.10
C ALA A 69 -10.42 9.82 -4.12
N LEU A 70 -9.35 9.15 -4.57
CA LEU A 70 -8.46 9.66 -5.61
C LEU A 70 -9.19 9.79 -6.96
N LEU A 71 -10.01 8.81 -7.35
CA LEU A 71 -10.85 8.88 -8.54
C LEU A 71 -11.75 10.13 -8.51
N LEU A 72 -12.44 10.38 -7.40
CA LEU A 72 -13.31 11.54 -7.24
C LEU A 72 -12.52 12.86 -7.22
N SER A 73 -11.37 12.89 -6.55
CA SER A 73 -10.49 14.06 -6.47
C SER A 73 -9.97 14.49 -7.84
N LEU A 74 -9.62 13.52 -8.70
CA LEU A 74 -9.21 13.77 -10.08
C LEU A 74 -10.40 14.20 -10.93
N ASN A 75 -11.51 13.45 -10.88
CA ASN A 75 -12.70 13.73 -11.67
C ASN A 75 -13.28 15.14 -11.41
N ARG A 76 -13.25 15.60 -10.16
CA ARG A 76 -13.78 16.92 -9.76
C ARG A 76 -12.71 18.00 -9.61
N ASN A 77 -11.46 17.72 -9.99
CA ASN A 77 -10.32 18.62 -9.81
C ASN A 77 -10.21 19.21 -8.39
N MET A 78 -10.54 18.42 -7.36
CA MET A 78 -10.66 18.90 -5.97
C MET A 78 -9.34 19.48 -5.45
N HIS A 79 -8.22 18.90 -5.87
CA HIS A 79 -6.88 19.38 -5.55
C HIS A 79 -6.63 20.81 -6.09
N HIS A 80 -7.07 21.13 -7.30
CA HIS A 80 -7.01 22.50 -7.83
C HIS A 80 -8.00 23.43 -7.14
N ALA A 81 -9.24 22.98 -6.92
CA ALA A 81 -10.27 23.76 -6.23
C ALA A 81 -9.84 24.17 -4.82
N PHE A 82 -9.16 23.27 -4.09
CA PHE A 82 -8.62 23.54 -2.76
C PHE A 82 -7.58 24.68 -2.78
N PHE A 83 -6.65 24.67 -3.74
CA PHE A 83 -5.66 25.75 -3.84
C PHE A 83 -6.29 27.08 -4.24
N ARG A 84 -7.28 27.08 -5.16
CA ARG A 84 -7.97 28.31 -5.60
C ARG A 84 -8.76 28.94 -4.45
N THR A 85 -9.55 28.15 -3.73
CA THR A 85 -10.36 28.65 -2.61
C THR A 85 -9.51 29.23 -1.50
N LYS A 86 -8.33 28.65 -1.22
CA LYS A 86 -7.34 29.24 -0.29
C LYS A 86 -6.82 30.63 -0.71
N GLN A 87 -6.87 30.94 -2.01
CA GLN A 87 -6.48 32.24 -2.56
C GLN A 87 -7.70 33.13 -2.81
N HIS A 88 -8.87 32.79 -2.25
CA HIS A 88 -10.14 33.49 -2.48
C HIS A 88 -10.57 33.53 -3.96
N ASN A 89 -10.06 32.62 -4.78
CA ASN A 89 -10.48 32.44 -6.15
C ASN A 89 -11.59 31.38 -6.22
N PHE A 90 -12.79 31.78 -6.60
CA PHE A 90 -13.99 30.93 -6.69
C PHE A 90 -14.41 30.62 -8.14
N THR A 91 -13.54 30.91 -9.12
CA THR A 91 -13.78 30.57 -10.52
C THR A 91 -13.82 29.05 -10.72
N LEU A 92 -14.79 28.60 -11.51
CA LEU A 92 -15.04 27.18 -11.78
C LEU A 92 -14.40 26.69 -13.09
N ASP A 93 -13.77 27.58 -13.86
CA ASP A 93 -13.16 27.26 -15.14
C ASP A 93 -12.11 26.14 -14.99
N GLY A 94 -12.28 25.07 -15.76
CA GLY A 94 -11.43 23.88 -15.70
C GLY A 94 -11.65 22.97 -14.49
N LEU A 95 -12.70 23.17 -13.69
CA LEU A 95 -13.05 22.29 -12.56
C LEU A 95 -14.22 21.34 -12.84
N VAL A 96 -14.87 21.49 -14.01
CA VAL A 96 -16.02 20.67 -14.39
C VAL A 96 -15.58 19.22 -14.62
N GLY A 97 -16.18 18.31 -13.85
CA GLY A 97 -15.97 16.86 -13.98
C GLY A 97 -17.04 16.17 -14.80
N VAL A 98 -17.06 14.84 -14.73
CA VAL A 98 -18.07 14.00 -15.39
C VAL A 98 -18.79 13.10 -14.40
N ASP A 99 -20.05 12.79 -14.66
CA ASP A 99 -20.77 11.81 -13.85
C ASP A 99 -20.24 10.40 -14.11
N LEU A 100 -19.93 9.72 -13.00
CA LEU A 100 -19.49 8.33 -12.99
C LEU A 100 -20.66 7.37 -13.20
N PHE A 101 -21.89 7.81 -12.92
CA PHE A 101 -23.08 7.03 -13.23
C PHE A 101 -23.13 6.69 -14.73
N GLY A 102 -23.35 5.41 -15.03
CA GLY A 102 -23.34 4.89 -16.40
C GLY A 102 -21.94 4.78 -17.05
N LYS A 103 -20.85 5.04 -16.33
CA LYS A 103 -19.48 4.77 -16.81
C LYS A 103 -19.04 3.36 -16.43
N THR A 104 -18.12 2.81 -17.20
CA THR A 104 -17.48 1.53 -16.92
C THR A 104 -16.23 1.75 -16.09
N VAL A 105 -16.11 1.07 -14.95
CA VAL A 105 -14.91 1.06 -14.10
C VAL A 105 -14.19 -0.27 -14.30
N GLY A 106 -12.92 -0.21 -14.73
CA GLY A 106 -12.07 -1.38 -14.87
C GLY A 106 -11.23 -1.62 -13.63
N ILE A 107 -11.28 -2.82 -13.07
CA ILE A 107 -10.48 -3.23 -11.91
C ILE A 107 -9.54 -4.35 -12.33
N ILE A 108 -8.23 -4.09 -12.25
CA ILE A 108 -7.19 -5.05 -12.60
C ILE A 108 -6.71 -5.71 -11.31
N GLY A 109 -7.13 -6.95 -11.09
CA GLY A 109 -6.86 -7.73 -9.88
C GLY A 109 -8.02 -7.67 -8.89
N THR A 110 -8.74 -8.78 -8.76
CA THR A 110 -9.90 -8.94 -7.87
C THR A 110 -9.53 -9.73 -6.61
N GLY A 111 -8.40 -9.39 -5.99
CA GLY A 111 -8.08 -9.85 -4.64
C GLY A 111 -8.90 -9.09 -3.59
N ASP A 112 -8.53 -9.21 -2.31
CA ASP A 112 -9.29 -8.62 -1.19
C ASP A 112 -9.61 -7.13 -1.40
N ILE A 113 -8.64 -6.33 -1.83
CA ILE A 113 -8.83 -4.88 -2.07
C ILE A 113 -9.73 -4.64 -3.29
N GLY A 114 -9.49 -5.37 -4.38
CA GLY A 114 -10.20 -5.16 -5.65
C GLY A 114 -11.69 -5.45 -5.51
N ILE A 115 -12.06 -6.47 -4.73
CA ILE A 115 -13.47 -6.80 -4.47
C ILE A 115 -14.13 -5.69 -3.63
N CYS A 116 -13.47 -5.18 -2.59
CA CYS A 116 -13.99 -4.06 -1.78
C CYS A 116 -14.21 -2.76 -2.57
N ALA A 117 -13.57 -2.60 -3.73
CA ALA A 117 -13.75 -1.42 -4.56
C ALA A 117 -15.00 -1.50 -5.47
N VAL A 118 -15.62 -2.68 -5.61
CA VAL A 118 -16.79 -2.92 -6.48
C VAL A 118 -18.04 -3.36 -5.72
N ASN A 119 -17.87 -3.99 -4.55
CA ASN A 119 -18.94 -4.53 -3.71
C ASN A 119 -18.87 -3.93 -2.31
#